data_AF-A0A924JZT8-F1
#
_entry.id   AF-A0A924JZT8-F1
#
_cell.length_a   1.000
_cell.length_b   1.000
_cell.length_c   1.000
_cell.angle_alpha   90.00
_cell.angle_beta   90.00
_cell.angle_gamma   90.00
#
_symmetry.space_group_name_H-M   'P 1'
#
loop_
_entity.id
_entity.type
_entity.pdbx_description
1 polymer ?
#
loop_
_entity_poly.entity_id
_entity_poly.type
_entity_poly.pdbx_seq_one_letter_code
_entity_poly.pdbx_strand_id
1 'polypeptide(L)' 'MNQSVAHAELIASFKRAQADAAHKFGLIKAVASKGPKAIQVAVETAAKAAKRRDAFAKKMNALGVCLRDEVGL' A
#
# COMPACT_ATOMS: atom_id res chain seq x y z
N MET A 1 -0.63 -15.66 -23.44
CA MET A 1 -1.32 -14.37 -23.15
C MET A 1 -1.67 -14.13 -21.67
N ASN A 2 -1.25 -14.98 -20.71
CA ASN A 2 -1.71 -14.86 -19.31
C ASN A 2 -0.84 -13.95 -18.40
N GLN A 3 0.41 -13.70 -18.77
CA GLN A 3 1.35 -12.93 -17.93
C GLN A 3 0.97 -11.45 -17.81
N SER A 4 0.43 -10.86 -18.89
CA SER A 4 0.00 -9.45 -18.88
C SER A 4 -1.15 -9.19 -17.90
N VAL A 5 -2.10 -10.13 -17.80
CA VAL A 5 -3.23 -10.05 -16.86
C VAL A 5 -2.72 -10.16 -15.42
N ALA A 6 -1.84 -11.13 -15.15
CA ALA A 6 -1.24 -11.30 -13.82
C ALA A 6 -0.43 -10.07 -13.36
N HIS A 7 0.28 -9.40 -14.29
CA HIS A 7 0.98 -8.14 -14.00
C HIS A 7 0.01 -6.99 -13.70
N ALA A 8 -1.06 -6.85 -14.48
CA ALA A 8 -2.10 -5.85 -14.24
C ALA A 8 -2.78 -6.03 -12.88
N GLU A 9 -3.10 -7.28 -12.49
CA GLU A 9 -3.66 -7.60 -11.18
C GLU A 9 -2.69 -7.31 -10.02
N LEU A 10 -1.40 -7.61 -10.22
CA LEU A 10 -0.36 -7.28 -9.24
C LEU A 10 -0.23 -5.77 -9.04
N ILE A 11 -0.23 -4.99 -10.13
CA ILE A 11 -0.22 -3.52 -10.10
C ILE A 11 -1.47 -2.99 -9.38
N ALA A 12 -2.66 -3.51 -9.71
CA ALA A 12 -3.89 -3.11 -9.05
C ALA A 12 -3.87 -3.43 -7.55
N SER A 13 -3.34 -4.59 -7.17
CA SER A 13 -3.17 -4.99 -5.76
C SER A 13 -2.19 -4.08 -5.02
N PHE A 14 -1.07 -3.71 -5.66
CA PHE A 14 -0.14 -2.73 -5.12
C PHE A 14 -0.82 -1.36 -4.90
N LYS A 15 -1.54 -0.83 -5.89
CA LYS A 15 -2.24 0.46 -5.79
C LYS A 15 -3.26 0.46 -4.64
N ARG A 16 -4.04 -0.63 -4.48
CA ARG A 16 -4.95 -0.78 -3.34
C ARG A 16 -4.21 -0.82 -2.00
N ALA A 17 -3.10 -1.55 -1.92
CA ALA A 17 -2.28 -1.61 -0.71
C ALA A 17 -1.65 -0.25 -0.36
N GLN A 18 -1.25 0.53 -1.37
CA GLN A 18 -0.75 1.90 -1.22
C GLN A 18 -1.84 2.83 -0.65
N ALA A 19 -3.04 2.80 -1.22
CA ALA A 19 -4.17 3.59 -0.74
C ALA A 19 -4.58 3.21 0.70
N ASP A 20 -4.63 1.91 1.02
CA ASP A 20 -4.92 1.43 2.37
C ASP A 20 -3.87 1.89 3.39
N ALA A 21 -2.58 1.82 3.03
CA ALA A 21 -1.52 2.32 3.89
C ALA A 21 -1.66 3.83 4.13
N ALA A 22 -1.88 4.62 3.08
CA ALA A 22 -2.08 6.06 3.18
C ALA A 22 -3.28 6.42 4.08
N HIS A 23 -4.42 5.74 3.92
CA HIS A 23 -5.60 5.92 4.77
C HIS A 23 -5.26 5.61 6.23
N LYS A 24 -4.64 4.47 6.53
CA LYS A 24 -4.31 4.08 7.91
C LYS A 24 -3.31 5.03 8.58
N PHE A 25 -2.36 5.58 7.82
CA PHE A 25 -1.51 6.66 8.33
C PHE A 25 -2.32 7.92 8.66
N GLY A 26 -3.28 8.30 7.80
CA GLY A 26 -4.20 9.40 8.07
C GLY A 26 -5.02 9.22 9.35
N LEU A 27 -5.45 7.97 9.64
CA LEU A 27 -6.21 7.65 10.85
C LEU A 27 -5.45 7.91 12.15
N ILE A 28 -4.12 7.88 12.15
CA ILE A 28 -3.31 8.15 13.36
C ILE A 28 -3.64 9.55 13.91
N LYS A 29 -3.75 10.56 13.03
CA LYS A 29 -4.14 11.91 13.44
C LYS A 29 -5.59 11.95 13.93
N ALA A 30 -6.49 11.21 13.27
CA ALA A 30 -7.90 11.16 13.63
C ALA A 30 -8.17 10.50 15.01
N VAL A 31 -7.32 9.56 15.42
CA VAL A 31 -7.45 8.91 16.74
C VAL A 31 -6.63 9.60 17.84
N ALA A 32 -5.97 10.72 17.55
CA ALA A 32 -5.14 11.42 18.53
C ALA A 32 -5.94 11.85 19.78
N SER A 33 -7.20 12.23 19.59
CA SER A 33 -8.13 12.60 20.67
C SER A 33 -8.57 11.42 21.55
N LYS A 34 -8.32 10.18 21.12
CA LYS A 34 -8.70 8.95 21.84
C LYS A 34 -7.62 8.45 22.81
N GLY A 35 -6.48 9.14 22.86
CA GLY A 35 -5.38 8.84 23.78
C GLY A 35 -4.31 7.87 23.25
N PRO A 36 -3.22 7.66 24.01
CA PRO A 36 -1.99 7.03 23.51
C PRO A 36 -2.16 5.58 23.08
N LYS A 37 -3.02 4.80 23.74
CA LYS A 37 -3.30 3.41 23.35
C LYS A 37 -3.95 3.33 21.96
N ALA A 38 -4.90 4.23 21.66
CA ALA A 38 -5.54 4.27 20.36
C ALA A 38 -4.56 4.67 19.24
N ILE A 39 -3.66 5.61 19.53
CA ILE A 39 -2.58 6.01 18.63
C ILE A 39 -1.67 4.82 18.35
N GLN A 40 -1.24 4.08 19.38
CA GLN A 40 -0.38 2.89 19.21
C GLN A 40 -1.03 1.84 18.30
N VAL A 41 -2.31 1.52 18.51
CA VAL A 41 -3.04 0.57 17.66
C VAL A 41 -3.14 1.07 16.22
N ALA A 42 -3.39 2.36 16.00
CA ALA A 42 -3.43 2.93 14.66
C ALA A 42 -2.06 2.90 13.97
N VAL A 43 -0.98 3.18 14.70
CA VAL A 43 0.40 3.09 14.20
C VAL A 43 0.74 1.65 13.80
N GLU A 44 0.45 0.66 14.65
CA GLU A 44 0.70 -0.75 14.33
C GLU A 44 -0.10 -1.21 13.10
N THR A 45 -1.35 -0.75 12.98
CA THR A 45 -2.22 -1.05 11.85
C THR A 45 -1.69 -0.42 10.55
N ALA A 46 -1.23 0.84 10.60
CA ALA A 46 -0.59 1.52 9.48
C ALA A 46 0.72 0.82 9.08
N ALA A 47 1.54 0.41 10.05
CA ALA A 47 2.79 -0.31 9.81
C ALA A 47 2.55 -1.67 9.13
N LYS A 48 1.52 -2.43 9.54
CA LYS A 48 1.13 -3.69 8.88
C LYS A 48 0.68 -3.44 7.43
N ALA A 49 -0.07 -2.38 7.18
CA ALA A 49 -0.49 -2.01 5.83
C ALA A 49 0.70 -1.61 4.94
N ALA A 50 1.63 -0.82 5.48
CA ALA A 50 2.87 -0.46 4.79
C ALA A 50 3.68 -1.70 4.40
N LYS A 51 3.87 -2.66 5.33
CA LYS A 51 4.55 -3.94 5.03
C LYS A 51 3.89 -4.71 3.88
N ARG A 52 2.55 -4.70 3.80
CA ARG A 52 1.82 -5.34 2.69
C ARG A 52 2.07 -4.64 1.36
N ARG A 53 2.06 -3.30 1.33
CA ARG A 53 2.44 -2.51 0.15
C ARG A 53 3.86 -2.87 -0.29
N ASP A 54 4.80 -2.94 0.65
CA ASP A 54 6.21 -3.19 0.36
C ASP A 54 6.44 -4.63 -0.15
N ALA A 55 5.67 -5.60 0.33
CA ALA A 55 5.68 -6.97 -0.19
C ALA A 55 5.26 -7.03 -1.67
N PHE A 56 4.22 -6.28 -2.05
CA PHE A 56 3.82 -6.16 -3.45
C PHE A 56 4.89 -5.45 -4.29
N ALA A 57 5.48 -4.35 -3.78
CA ALA A 57 6.59 -3.67 -4.46
C ALA A 57 7.77 -4.62 -4.70
N LYS A 58 8.15 -5.42 -3.70
CA LYS A 58 9.21 -6.43 -3.83
C LYS A 58 8.88 -7.46 -4.91
N LYS A 59 7.64 -7.94 -4.94
CA LYS A 59 7.17 -8.88 -5.98
C LYS A 59 7.21 -8.25 -7.37
N MET A 60 6.80 -6.98 -7.51
CA MET A 60 6.86 -6.24 -8.77
C MET A 60 8.31 -6.07 -9.25
N ASN A 61 9.22 -5.68 -8.36
CA ASN A 61 10.65 -5.53 -8.66
C ASN A 61 11.29 -6.86 -9.10
N ALA A 62 10.98 -7.97 -8.43
CA ALA A 62 11.47 -9.30 -8.79
C ALA A 62 11.00 -9.76 -10.19
N LEU A 63 9.87 -9.25 -10.66
CA LEU A 63 9.31 -9.54 -11.98
C LEU A 63 9.67 -8.48 -13.05
N GLY A 64 10.46 -7.46 -12.69
CA GLY A 64 10.76 -6.33 -13.58
C GLY A 64 9.54 -5.47 -13.95
N VAL A 65 8.46 -5.55 -13.17
CA VAL A 65 7.22 -4.80 -13.40
C VAL A 65 7.37 -3.42 -12.79
N CYS A 66 7.71 -2.43 -13.60
CA CYS A 66 7.67 -1.03 -13.18
C CYS A 66 6.24 -0.48 -13.24
N LEU A 67 5.86 0.31 -12.24
CA LEU A 67 4.75 1.24 -12.37
C LEU A 67 5.22 2.31 -13.37
N ARG A 68 4.87 2.15 -14.65
CA ARG A 68 4.95 3.29 -15.56
C ARG A 68 3.83 4.22 -15.11
N ASP A 69 4.20 5.34 -14.51
CA ASP A 69 3.25 6.41 -14.20
C ASP A 69 2.65 6.82 -15.55
N GLU A 70 1.38 6.50 -15.80
CA GLU A 70 0.65 7.01 -16.96
C GLU A 70 0.29 8.48 -16.70
N VAL A 71 1.30 9.32 -16.61
CA VAL A 71 1.16 10.76 -16.83
C VAL A 71 1.51 10.97 -18.29
N GLY A 72 0.47 11.24 -19.08
CA GLY A 72 0.55 11.44 -20.51
C GLY A 72 1.47 12.58 -20.92
N LEU A 73 2.14 12.37 -22.05
CA LEU A 73 2.52 13.43 -22.99
C LEU A 73 1.33 13.72 -23.90
#